data_AF-A0A841LPR2-F1
#
_entry.id   AF-A0A841LPR2-F1
#
_cell.length_a   1.000
_cell.length_b   1.000
_cell.length_c   1.000
_cell.angle_alpha   90.00
_cell.angle_beta   90.00
_cell.angle_gamma   90.00
#
_symmetry.space_group_name_H-M   'P 1'
#
loop_
_entity.id
_entity.type
_entity.pdbx_description
1 polymer ?
#
loop_
_entity_poly.entity_id
_entity_poly.type
_entity_poly.pdbx_seq_one_letter_code
_entity_poly.pdbx_strand_id
1 'polypeptide(L)'
;MNNYTGYDGNKLTAINGFTNGTYSYDVNGNQKTNTARDIINIDYNYLNLPVSIVVPNVNYTYNAAGKKLARNNSSTVRNYINGIEYKPDGTRIDIIPKKV
;
A
#
# COMPACT_ATOMS: atom_id res chain seq x y z
N MET A 1 -5.15 -18.15 19.04
CA MET A 1 -3.83 -17.58 18.69
C MET A 1 -3.64 -17.71 17.18
N ASN A 2 -2.88 -16.81 16.56
CA ASN A 2 -2.50 -16.95 15.15
C ASN A 2 -1.24 -17.81 15.04
N ASN A 3 -1.23 -18.70 14.05
CA ASN A 3 -0.11 -19.55 13.68
C ASN A 3 0.44 -19.11 12.32
N TYR A 4 1.73 -18.87 12.26
CA TYR A 4 2.44 -18.47 11.04
C TYR A 4 3.03 -19.71 10.39
N THR A 5 2.42 -20.14 9.29
CA THR A 5 2.50 -21.56 8.85
C THR A 5 3.09 -21.76 7.46
N GLY A 6 3.19 -20.72 6.65
CA GLY A 6 3.79 -20.80 5.31
C GLY A 6 4.90 -19.77 5.13
N TYR A 7 6.02 -20.17 4.53
CA TYR A 7 7.13 -19.28 4.21
C TYR A 7 7.77 -19.64 2.86
N ASP A 8 8.24 -18.62 2.15
CA ASP A 8 9.17 -18.72 1.02
C ASP A 8 10.41 -17.87 1.36
N GLY A 9 11.46 -18.53 1.86
CA GLY A 9 12.61 -17.86 2.44
C GLY A 9 12.21 -16.96 3.62
N ASN A 10 12.46 -15.65 3.49
CA ASN A 10 12.10 -14.64 4.49
C ASN A 10 10.69 -14.05 4.31
N LYS A 11 9.88 -14.57 3.37
CA LYS A 11 8.54 -14.07 3.07
C LYS A 11 7.48 -14.99 3.69
N LEU A 12 6.59 -14.43 4.50
CA LEU A 12 5.45 -15.14 5.08
C LEU A 12 4.39 -15.37 4.00
N THR A 13 3.94 -16.61 3.78
CA THR A 13 2.93 -16.93 2.75
C THR A 13 1.57 -17.32 3.31
N ALA A 14 1.48 -17.73 4.59
CA ALA A 14 0.21 -18.06 5.22
C ALA A 14 0.17 -17.85 6.74
N ILE A 15 -0.97 -17.35 7.23
CA ILE A 15 -1.37 -17.39 8.63
C ILE A 15 -2.70 -18.12 8.78
N ASN A 16 -2.85 -18.85 9.88
CA ASN A 16 -4.08 -19.55 10.24
C ASN A 16 -4.44 -19.32 11.72
N GLY A 17 -5.72 -19.39 12.07
CA GLY A 17 -6.20 -19.28 13.45
C GLY A 17 -7.27 -18.21 13.62
N PHE A 18 -7.02 -17.23 14.50
CA PHE A 18 -7.96 -16.12 14.74
C PHE A 18 -8.09 -15.20 13.51
N THR A 19 -6.99 -15.01 12.78
CA THR A 19 -6.96 -14.40 11.46
C THR A 19 -6.40 -15.42 10.48
N ASN A 20 -7.11 -15.60 9.37
CA ASN A 20 -6.67 -16.46 8.28
C ASN A 20 -6.30 -15.57 7.10
N GLY A 21 -5.23 -15.94 6.40
CA GLY A 21 -4.74 -15.13 5.30
C GLY A 21 -3.58 -15.77 4.57
N THR A 22 -3.51 -15.46 3.29
CA THR A 22 -2.48 -15.86 2.37
C THR A 22 -1.85 -14.61 1.76
N TYR A 23 -0.56 -14.72 1.47
CA TYR A 23 0.24 -13.64 0.95
C TYR A 23 1.06 -14.17 -0.22
N SER A 24 1.08 -13.40 -1.30
CA SER A 24 1.94 -13.69 -2.45
C SER A 24 2.82 -12.50 -2.75
N TYR A 25 3.89 -12.76 -3.50
CA TYR A 25 4.93 -11.78 -3.77
C TYR A 25 5.32 -11.82 -5.24
N ASP A 26 5.74 -10.69 -5.79
CA ASP A 26 6.38 -10.64 -7.09
C ASP A 26 7.86 -11.09 -7.03
N VAL A 27 8.53 -11.10 -8.19
CA VAL A 27 9.93 -11.49 -8.33
C VAL A 27 10.90 -10.59 -7.57
N ASN A 28 10.54 -9.33 -7.36
CA ASN A 28 11.34 -8.36 -6.60
C ASN A 28 11.08 -8.46 -5.08
N GLY A 29 10.18 -9.35 -4.67
CA GLY A 29 9.81 -9.55 -3.27
C GLY A 29 8.75 -8.58 -2.75
N ASN A 30 8.10 -7.80 -3.62
CA ASN A 30 6.99 -6.95 -3.21
C ASN A 30 5.72 -7.79 -3.01
N GLN A 31 4.92 -7.47 -2.01
CA GLN A 31 3.68 -8.19 -1.73
C GLN A 31 2.63 -7.92 -2.82
N LYS A 32 2.19 -8.95 -3.54
CA LYS A 32 1.15 -8.85 -4.58
C LYS A 32 -0.26 -9.04 -4.02
N THR A 33 -0.44 -9.92 -3.04
CA THR A 33 -1.74 -10.19 -2.40
C THR A 33 -1.63 -10.29 -0.89
N ASN A 34 -2.72 -9.95 -0.20
CA ASN A 34 -2.88 -10.11 1.25
C ASN A 34 -4.36 -10.29 1.56
N THR A 35 -4.79 -11.54 1.61
CA THR A 35 -6.22 -11.89 1.77
C THR A 35 -6.73 -11.63 3.19
N ALA A 36 -5.84 -11.54 4.19
CA ALA A 36 -6.21 -11.09 5.54
C ALA A 36 -6.65 -9.61 5.59
N ARG A 37 -6.43 -8.86 4.51
CA ARG A 37 -6.81 -7.45 4.34
C ARG A 37 -7.66 -7.22 3.10
N ASP A 38 -8.21 -8.29 2.52
CA ASP A 38 -8.97 -8.27 1.27
C ASP A 38 -8.21 -7.73 0.05
N ILE A 39 -6.88 -7.64 0.12
CA ILE A 39 -6.05 -7.15 -0.97
C ILE A 39 -5.81 -8.27 -1.98
N ILE A 40 -6.44 -8.13 -3.14
CA ILE A 40 -6.38 -9.14 -4.22
C ILE A 40 -5.27 -8.89 -5.25
N ASN A 41 -4.80 -7.65 -5.39
CA ASN A 41 -3.67 -7.30 -6.26
C ASN A 41 -3.09 -5.93 -5.86
N ILE A 42 -1.78 -5.82 -5.92
CA ILE A 42 -1.02 -4.57 -5.86
C ILE A 42 -0.12 -4.51 -7.09
N ASP A 43 -0.27 -3.45 -7.88
CA ASP A 43 0.63 -3.14 -8.98
C ASP A 43 1.72 -2.19 -8.52
N TYR A 44 2.93 -2.38 -9.03
CA TYR A 44 4.13 -1.64 -8.65
C TYR A 44 4.75 -0.93 -9.85
N ASN A 45 5.42 0.20 -9.59
CA ASN A 45 6.28 0.84 -10.58
C ASN A 45 7.71 0.28 -10.56
N TYR A 46 8.56 0.77 -11.46
CA TYR A 46 9.98 0.39 -11.56
C TYR A 46 10.83 0.69 -10.32
N LEU A 47 10.33 1.49 -9.37
CA LEU A 47 10.97 1.76 -8.08
C LEU A 47 10.45 0.84 -6.96
N ASN A 48 9.68 -0.19 -7.29
CA ASN A 48 9.02 -1.07 -6.33
C ASN A 48 8.05 -0.33 -5.39
N LEU A 49 7.43 0.76 -5.87
CA LEU A 49 6.41 1.51 -5.12
C LEU A 49 5.00 1.12 -5.60
N PRO A 50 4.03 0.87 -4.70
CA PRO A 50 2.66 0.57 -5.07
C PRO A 50 2.01 1.72 -5.86
N VAL A 51 1.44 1.45 -7.02
CA VAL A 51 0.72 2.42 -7.86
C VAL A 51 -0.78 2.18 -7.92
N SER A 52 -1.23 0.92 -7.84
CA SER A 52 -2.65 0.55 -7.86
C SER A 52 -2.91 -0.59 -6.89
N ILE A 53 -3.96 -0.46 -6.08
CA ILE A 53 -4.48 -1.51 -5.21
C ILE A 53 -5.94 -1.70 -5.59
N VAL A 54 -6.27 -2.87 -6.16
CA VAL A 54 -7.62 -3.13 -6.73
C VAL A 54 -8.70 -3.08 -5.64
N VAL A 55 -8.43 -3.70 -4.49
CA VAL A 55 -9.29 -3.64 -3.30
C VAL A 55 -8.41 -3.14 -2.15
N PRO A 56 -8.69 -1.95 -1.57
CA PRO A 56 -9.95 -1.20 -1.58
C PRO A 56 -10.04 -0.07 -2.62
N ASN A 57 -9.49 -0.24 -3.83
CA ASN A 57 -9.45 0.76 -4.91
C ASN A 57 -8.73 2.06 -4.48
N VAL A 58 -7.40 1.93 -4.42
CA VAL A 58 -6.50 3.03 -4.09
C VAL A 58 -5.40 3.13 -5.14
N ASN A 59 -5.21 4.34 -5.67
CA ASN A 59 -4.13 4.63 -6.62
C ASN A 59 -3.16 5.67 -6.04
N TYR A 60 -1.89 5.55 -6.40
CA TYR A 60 -0.83 6.47 -5.96
C TYR A 60 -0.06 7.04 -7.15
N THR A 61 0.25 8.32 -7.07
CA THR A 61 1.11 9.00 -8.04
C THR A 61 2.41 9.40 -7.35
N TYR A 62 3.54 9.21 -8.04
CA TYR A 62 4.87 9.57 -7.56
C TYR A 62 5.58 10.42 -8.60
N ASN A 63 6.54 11.23 -8.17
CA ASN A 63 7.51 11.79 -9.11
C ASN A 63 8.58 10.74 -9.48
N ALA A 64 9.44 11.08 -10.44
CA ALA A 64 10.50 10.18 -10.91
C ALA A 64 11.51 9.76 -9.82
N ALA A 65 11.63 10.54 -8.74
CA ALA A 65 12.48 10.22 -7.58
C ALA A 65 11.75 9.38 -6.51
N GLY A 66 10.51 8.94 -6.75
CA GLY A 66 9.74 8.13 -5.81
C GLY A 66 9.02 8.92 -4.71
N LYS A 67 9.03 10.26 -4.75
CA LYS A 67 8.24 11.08 -3.81
C LYS A 67 6.77 10.98 -4.17
N LYS A 68 5.93 10.57 -3.22
CA LYS A 68 4.47 10.52 -3.38
C LYS A 68 3.92 11.92 -3.61
N LEU A 69 3.12 12.06 -4.67
CA LEU A 69 2.46 13.29 -5.10
C LEU A 69 0.96 13.26 -4.84
N ALA A 70 0.32 12.08 -4.96
CA ALA A 70 -1.11 11.95 -4.73
C ALA A 70 -1.49 10.56 -4.24
N ARG A 71 -2.63 10.49 -3.55
CA ARG A 71 -3.37 9.27 -3.23
C ARG A 71 -4.83 9.47 -3.64
N ASN A 72 -5.36 8.58 -4.45
CA ASN A 72 -6.76 8.57 -4.85
C ASN A 72 -7.45 7.35 -4.23
N ASN A 73 -8.36 7.57 -3.28
CA ASN A 73 -9.23 6.54 -2.71
C ASN A 73 -10.61 6.63 -3.35
N SER A 74 -10.87 5.82 -4.37
CA SER A 74 -12.20 5.78 -5.03
C SER A 74 -12.79 7.17 -5.33
N SER A 75 -12.00 8.05 -5.95
CA SER A 75 -12.30 9.46 -6.30
C SER A 75 -11.98 10.51 -5.24
N THR A 76 -11.65 10.12 -4.01
CA THR A 76 -11.14 11.07 -3.01
C THR A 76 -9.64 11.25 -3.19
N VAL A 77 -9.25 12.31 -3.90
CA VAL A 77 -7.84 12.63 -4.18
C VAL A 77 -7.24 13.50 -3.09
N ARG A 78 -6.13 13.04 -2.51
CA ARG A 78 -5.29 13.82 -1.60
C ARG A 78 -3.95 14.10 -2.25
N ASN A 79 -3.54 15.36 -2.26
CA ASN A 79 -2.29 15.79 -2.86
C ASN A 79 -1.22 16.02 -1.79
N TYR A 80 0.02 15.72 -2.14
CA TYR A 80 1.18 15.79 -1.26
C TYR A 80 2.21 16.76 -1.85
N ILE A 81 2.27 17.97 -1.30
CA ILE A 81 3.21 19.00 -1.74
C ILE A 81 4.11 19.33 -0.56
N ASN A 82 5.42 19.08 -0.71
CA ASN A 82 6.43 19.41 0.29
C ASN A 82 6.15 18.90 1.73
N GLY A 83 5.50 17.73 1.86
CA GLY A 83 5.18 17.12 3.16
C GLY A 83 3.84 17.57 3.75
N ILE A 84 3.12 18.43 3.04
CA ILE A 84 1.77 18.86 3.40
C ILE A 84 0.75 18.03 2.62
N GLU A 85 -0.27 17.52 3.31
CA GLU A 85 -1.42 16.87 2.71
C GLU A 85 -2.53 17.89 2.45
N TYR A 86 -3.03 17.91 1.22
CA TYR A 86 -4.16 18.73 0.78
C TYR A 86 -5.37 17.84 0.54
N LYS A 87 -6.46 18.14 1.22
CA LYS A 87 -7.75 17.48 1.00
C LYS A 87 -8.41 17.98 -0.29
N PRO A 88 -9.25 17.15 -0.94
CA PRO A 88 -9.93 17.55 -2.16
C PRO A 88 -10.98 18.68 -1.94
N ASP A 89 -11.48 18.86 -0.71
CA ASP A 89 -12.45 19.90 -0.35
C ASP A 89 -11.85 21.29 -0.07
N GLY A 90 -10.52 21.44 -0.21
CA GLY A 90 -9.83 22.71 0.02
C GLY A 90 -9.68 23.10 1.50
N THR A 91 -10.13 22.28 2.45
CA THR A 91 -10.02 22.57 3.90
C THR A 91 -8.91 21.78 4.59
N ARG A 92 -8.28 22.44 5.57
CA ARG A 92 -7.21 22.01 6.49
C ARG A 92 -6.14 21.03 5.94
N ILE A 93 -5.00 21.67 5.69
CA ILE A 93 -3.60 21.22 5.67
C ILE A 93 -3.32 20.37 6.92
N ASP A 94 -3.03 19.08 6.72
CA ASP A 94 -2.41 18.25 7.76
C ASP A 94 -0.92 18.13 7.42
N ILE A 95 -0.04 18.38 8.39
CA ILE A 95 1.40 18.19 8.22
C ILE A 95 1.65 16.72 8.44
N ILE A 96 2.23 16.03 7.45
CA ILE A 96 2.72 14.68 7.68
C ILE A 96 3.97 14.83 8.55
N PRO A 97 3.97 14.38 9.82
CA PRO A 97 5.22 14.33 10.57
C PRO A 97 6.15 13.40 9.78
N LYS A 98 7.32 13.90 9.38
CA LYS A 98 8.39 13.00 8.98
C LYS A 98 8.61 12.07 10.18
N LYS A 99 8.32 10.78 10.02
CA LYS A 99 8.80 9.78 10.97
C LYS A 99 10.33 9.90 10.92
N VAL A 100 10.89 10.49 11.98
CA VAL A 100 12.30 10.37 12.32
C VAL A 100 12.62 8.93 12.70
#